data_AF-L9YKZ3-F1
#
_entry.id   AF-L9YKZ3-F1
#
_cell.length_a   1.000
_cell.length_b   1.000
_cell.length_c   1.000
_cell.angle_alpha   90.00
_cell.angle_beta   90.00
_cell.angle_gamma   90.00
#
_symmetry.space_group_name_H-M   'P 1'
#
loop_
_entity.id
_entity.type
_entity.pdbx_description
1 polymer ?
#
loop_
_entity_poly.entity_id
_entity_poly.type
_entity_poly.pdbx_seq_one_letter_code
_entity_poly.pdbx_strand_id
1 'polypeptide(L)'
;MYKGRERELEFPLAVAVSYHAGDRGKSGEVVRGYVACDLADRTPKQVERLYRKRSAIETSYRVFRQARVVTTTQDPIIRFAFVLVGFLLENLWLVLRWAVVARPQRGGRDLPEEFTFKTFSDWIRHALEEELERSWEIEMNGTGVPEAYAPAAG
;
A
#
# COMPACT_ATOMS: atom_id res chain seq x y z
N MET A 1 -13.61 28.39 11.83
CA MET A 1 -13.94 29.70 11.23
C MET A 1 -14.48 29.61 9.79
N TYR A 2 -14.99 28.46 9.30
CA TYR A 2 -15.65 28.39 7.99
C TYR A 2 -16.68 27.25 7.97
N LYS A 3 -17.93 27.55 8.33
CA LYS A 3 -19.09 26.65 8.13
C LYS A 3 -20.26 27.54 7.71
N GLY A 4 -20.84 27.30 6.53
CA GLY A 4 -22.08 27.98 6.09
C GLY A 4 -21.97 29.14 5.08
N ARG A 5 -20.90 29.26 4.29
CA ARG A 5 -20.89 30.15 3.11
C ARG A 5 -20.77 29.32 1.85
N GLU A 6 -21.73 29.46 0.93
CA GLU A 6 -21.55 29.00 -0.45
C GLU A 6 -20.31 29.68 -1.03
N ARG A 7 -19.41 28.87 -1.59
CA ARG A 7 -18.27 29.37 -2.33
C ARG A 7 -18.36 28.80 -3.72
N GLU A 8 -18.53 29.68 -4.68
CA GLU A 8 -18.37 29.37 -6.08
C GLU A 8 -16.87 29.24 -6.35
N LEU A 9 -16.45 28.08 -6.87
CA LEU A 9 -15.07 27.79 -7.22
C LEU A 9 -15.05 27.39 -8.69
N GLU A 10 -14.57 28.30 -9.54
CA GLU A 10 -14.32 28.02 -10.94
C GLU A 10 -12.94 27.38 -11.11
N PHE A 11 -12.89 26.22 -11.75
CA PHE A 11 -11.62 25.56 -12.08
C PHE A 11 -11.72 24.90 -13.45
N PRO A 12 -10.63 24.87 -14.22
CA PRO A 12 -10.59 24.16 -15.50
C PRO A 12 -10.75 22.65 -15.26
N LEU A 13 -11.71 22.04 -15.95
CA LEU A 13 -11.97 20.60 -15.89
C LEU A 13 -11.55 19.94 -17.21
N ALA A 14 -10.59 19.02 -17.13
CA ALA A 14 -10.21 18.16 -18.25
C ALA A 14 -11.01 16.86 -18.21
N VAL A 15 -11.84 16.62 -19.22
CA VAL A 15 -12.61 15.38 -19.36
C VAL A 15 -11.90 14.45 -20.34
N ALA A 16 -11.44 13.30 -19.86
CA ALA A 16 -10.79 12.29 -20.68
C ALA A 16 -11.69 11.06 -20.80
N VAL A 17 -12.01 10.69 -22.04
CA VAL A 17 -12.74 9.46 -22.35
C VAL A 17 -11.74 8.36 -22.70
N SER A 18 -11.86 7.21 -22.07
CA SER A 18 -11.03 6.03 -22.31
C SER A 18 -11.90 4.80 -22.47
N TYR A 19 -11.45 3.81 -23.23
CA TYR A 19 -12.19 2.56 -23.42
C TYR A 19 -11.54 1.44 -22.60
N HIS A 20 -12.34 0.72 -21.81
CA HIS A 20 -11.92 -0.53 -21.19
C HIS A 20 -11.87 -1.61 -22.28
N ALA A 21 -10.67 -1.84 -22.83
CA ALA A 21 -10.41 -2.89 -23.82
C ALA A 21 -10.19 -4.26 -23.16
N GLY A 22 -11.15 -4.72 -22.35
CA GLY A 22 -11.02 -5.97 -21.58
C GLY A 22 -10.15 -5.86 -20.32
N ASP A 23 -9.72 -4.65 -19.95
CA ASP A 23 -8.98 -4.41 -18.71
C ASP A 23 -9.81 -4.85 -17.50
N ARG A 24 -9.27 -5.78 -16.69
CA ARG A 24 -9.94 -6.44 -15.56
C ARG A 24 -11.29 -7.07 -15.92
N GLY A 25 -11.44 -7.59 -17.14
CA GLY A 25 -12.67 -8.24 -17.61
C GLY A 25 -13.84 -7.28 -17.83
N LYS A 26 -13.59 -5.97 -17.85
CA LYS A 26 -14.61 -4.95 -18.12
C LYS A 26 -14.51 -4.48 -19.57
N SER A 27 -15.67 -4.24 -20.18
CA SER A 27 -15.81 -3.71 -21.54
C SER A 27 -16.71 -2.49 -21.49
N GLY A 28 -16.28 -1.37 -22.07
CA GLY A 28 -17.09 -0.15 -22.13
C GLY A 28 -16.31 1.15 -22.03
N GLU A 29 -17.02 2.26 -22.24
CA GLU A 29 -16.48 3.60 -22.11
C GLU A 29 -16.31 4.00 -20.64
N VAL A 30 -15.22 4.71 -20.36
CA VAL A 30 -14.90 5.28 -19.05
C VAL A 30 -14.61 6.76 -19.24
N VAL A 31 -15.49 7.57 -18.70
CA VAL A 31 -15.32 9.02 -18.64
C VAL A 31 -14.66 9.36 -17.31
N ARG A 32 -13.54 10.06 -17.34
CA ARG A 32 -12.82 10.54 -16.14
C ARG A 32 -12.67 12.06 -16.21
N GLY A 33 -13.07 12.74 -15.14
CA GLY A 33 -12.86 14.19 -14.97
C GLY A 33 -11.63 14.45 -14.10
N TYR A 34 -10.76 15.36 -14.55
CA TYR A 34 -9.58 15.80 -13.83
C TYR A 34 -9.58 17.31 -13.68
N VAL A 35 -9.27 17.80 -12.48
CA VAL A 35 -9.06 19.24 -12.25
C VAL A 35 -7.72 19.61 -12.88
N ALA A 36 -7.71 20.55 -13.82
CA ALA A 36 -6.55 20.92 -14.63
C ALA A 36 -5.98 22.29 -14.23
N CYS A 37 -5.96 22.62 -12.93
CA CYS A 37 -5.30 23.83 -12.45
C CYS A 37 -3.84 23.84 -12.91
N ASP A 38 -3.40 24.93 -13.53
CA ASP A 38 -2.08 25.11 -14.16
C ASP A 38 -1.75 24.13 -15.31
N LEU A 39 -2.78 23.46 -15.85
CA LEU A 39 -2.66 22.47 -16.94
C LEU A 39 -3.63 22.76 -18.09
N ALA A 40 -4.18 23.97 -18.17
CA ALA A 40 -5.15 24.36 -19.19
C ALA A 40 -4.62 24.22 -20.63
N ASP A 41 -3.32 24.41 -20.85
CA ASP A 41 -2.67 24.25 -22.16
C ASP A 41 -2.46 22.78 -22.58
N ARG A 42 -2.80 21.83 -21.70
CA ARG A 42 -2.59 20.40 -21.93
C ARG A 42 -3.86 19.74 -22.43
N THR A 43 -3.70 18.76 -23.32
CA THR A 43 -4.84 17.97 -23.76
C THR A 43 -5.39 17.11 -22.60
N PRO A 44 -6.69 16.78 -22.58
CA PRO A 44 -7.26 15.96 -21.52
C PRO A 44 -6.55 14.60 -21.33
N LYS A 45 -5.98 14.04 -22.40
CA LYS A 45 -5.16 12.82 -22.35
C LYS A 45 -3.80 13.01 -21.69
N GLN A 46 -3.19 14.19 -21.83
CA GLN A 46 -1.95 14.52 -21.12
C GLN A 46 -2.22 14.72 -19.63
N VAL A 47 -3.33 15.40 -19.28
CA VAL A 47 -3.78 15.54 -17.89
C VAL A 47 -4.05 14.18 -17.25
N GLU A 48 -4.78 13.30 -17.94
CA GLU A 48 -5.00 11.90 -17.51
C GLU A 48 -3.68 11.17 -17.24
N ARG A 49 -2.68 11.32 -18.10
CA ARG A 49 -1.37 10.66 -17.93
C ARG A 49 -0.61 11.18 -16.70
N LEU A 50 -0.65 12.49 -16.45
CA LEU A 50 -0.04 13.11 -15.27
C LEU A 50 -0.74 12.65 -13.98
N TYR A 51 -2.06 12.66 -13.96
CA TYR A 51 -2.85 12.17 -12.83
C TYR A 51 -2.60 10.68 -12.57
N ARG A 52 -2.52 9.85 -13.61
CA ARG A 52 -2.17 8.43 -13.47
C ARG A 52 -0.81 8.23 -12.81
N LYS A 53 0.20 9.04 -13.17
CA LYS A 53 1.53 9.00 -12.53
C LYS A 53 1.44 9.37 -11.04
N ARG A 54 0.65 10.39 -10.70
CA ARG A 54 0.42 10.81 -9.30
C ARG A 54 -0.29 9.72 -8.49
N SER A 55 -1.32 9.08 -9.05
CA SER A 55 -2.03 7.98 -8.40
C SER A 55 -1.16 6.75 -8.16
N ALA A 56 -0.18 6.50 -9.04
CA ALA A 56 0.82 5.44 -8.82
C ALA A 56 1.69 5.74 -7.59
N ILE A 57 2.13 6.99 -7.43
CA ILE A 57 2.89 7.45 -6.26
C ILE A 57 2.04 7.30 -4.98
N GLU A 58 0.78 7.71 -5.01
CA GLU A 58 -0.11 7.60 -3.85
C GLU A 58 -0.37 6.14 -3.46
N THR A 59 -0.55 5.26 -4.44
CA THR A 59 -0.69 3.81 -4.22
C THR A 59 0.56 3.24 -3.56
N SER A 60 1.76 3.58 -4.06
CA SER A 60 3.02 3.17 -3.42
C SER A 60 3.12 3.69 -1.98
N TYR A 61 2.73 4.94 -1.71
CA TYR A 61 2.66 5.44 -0.33
C TYR A 61 1.65 4.70 0.54
N ARG A 62 0.57 4.16 -0.03
CA ARG A 62 -0.43 3.38 0.71
C ARG A 62 0.11 2.02 1.11
N VAL A 63 0.86 1.35 0.24
CA VAL A 63 1.57 0.09 0.54
C VAL A 63 2.69 0.35 1.53
N PHE A 64 3.51 1.39 1.31
CA PHE A 64 4.55 1.82 2.24
C PHE A 64 4.01 2.07 3.66
N ARG A 65 2.81 2.67 3.80
CA ARG A 65 2.20 2.87 5.12
C ARG A 65 1.90 1.57 5.87
N GLN A 66 1.68 0.45 5.17
CA GLN A 66 1.50 -0.87 5.80
C GLN A 66 2.83 -1.45 6.29
N ALA A 67 3.93 -1.15 5.58
CA ALA A 67 5.29 -1.56 5.92
C ALA A 67 5.98 -0.63 6.94
N ARG A 68 5.39 0.53 7.21
CA ARG A 68 6.06 1.60 7.96
C ARG A 68 6.25 1.17 9.41
N VAL A 69 7.49 0.95 9.78
CA VAL A 69 7.92 0.77 11.18
C VAL A 69 7.54 2.03 11.96
N VAL A 70 6.70 1.87 12.99
CA VAL A 70 6.43 2.92 13.97
C VAL A 70 7.56 2.86 15.00
N THR A 71 8.42 3.87 14.98
CA THR A 71 9.55 4.02 15.90
C THR A 71 9.36 5.30 16.73
N THR A 72 9.69 5.23 18.02
CA THR A 72 9.68 6.37 18.96
C THR A 72 10.97 7.21 18.87
N THR A 73 11.96 6.77 18.08
CA THR A 73 13.24 7.45 17.90
C THR A 73 13.08 8.83 17.24
N GLN A 74 13.68 9.85 17.83
CA GLN A 74 13.67 11.23 17.32
C GLN A 74 14.75 11.49 16.24
N ASP A 75 15.70 10.57 16.05
CA ASP A 75 16.78 10.71 15.08
C ASP A 75 16.24 10.60 13.63
N PRO A 76 16.41 11.65 12.80
CA PRO A 76 15.94 11.65 11.42
C PRO A 76 16.68 10.65 10.53
N ILE A 77 17.95 10.35 10.79
CA ILE A 77 18.75 9.39 10.02
C ILE A 77 18.20 7.99 10.23
N ILE A 78 17.95 7.62 11.49
CA ILE A 78 17.39 6.31 11.83
C ILE A 78 15.98 6.16 11.22
N ARG A 79 15.15 7.20 11.31
CA ARG A 79 13.82 7.20 10.68
C ARG A 79 13.90 7.05 9.16
N PHE A 80 14.87 7.71 8.52
CA PHE A 80 15.11 7.57 7.09
C PHE A 80 15.59 6.17 6.71
N ALA A 81 16.48 5.57 7.49
CA ALA A 81 16.94 4.20 7.27
C ALA A 81 15.77 3.21 7.28
N PHE A 82 14.84 3.32 8.25
CA PHE A 82 13.62 2.49 8.27
C PHE A 82 12.74 2.70 7.05
N VAL A 83 12.59 3.94 6.58
CA VAL A 83 11.85 4.23 5.34
C VAL A 83 12.49 3.53 4.15
N LEU A 84 13.83 3.60 4.04
CA LEU A 84 14.57 3.00 2.94
C LEU A 84 14.49 1.46 2.96
N VAL A 85 14.60 0.85 4.15
CA VAL A 85 14.40 -0.61 4.33
C VAL A 85 12.96 -1.00 3.93
N GLY A 86 11.95 -0.24 4.34
CA GLY A 86 10.56 -0.50 3.95
C GLY A 86 10.35 -0.49 2.43
N PHE A 87 10.93 0.50 1.74
CA PHE A 87 10.90 0.53 0.27
C PHE A 87 11.64 -0.65 -0.37
N LEU A 88 12.78 -1.06 0.19
CA LEU A 88 13.54 -2.19 -0.32
C LEU A 88 12.76 -3.50 -0.21
N LEU A 89 12.08 -3.73 0.92
CA LEU A 89 11.21 -4.88 1.12
C LEU A 89 10.00 -4.87 0.17
N GLU A 90 9.37 -3.72 -0.06
CA GLU A 90 8.27 -3.59 -1.02
C GLU A 90 8.72 -3.93 -2.45
N ASN A 91 9.88 -3.42 -2.88
CA ASN A 91 10.43 -3.73 -4.19
C ASN A 91 10.81 -5.21 -4.32
N LEU A 92 11.44 -5.79 -3.29
CA LEU A 92 11.79 -7.22 -3.28
C LEU A 92 10.54 -8.09 -3.40
N TRP A 93 9.48 -7.77 -2.63
CA TRP A 93 8.20 -8.46 -2.73
C TRP A 93 7.60 -8.38 -4.14
N LEU A 94 7.59 -7.20 -4.76
CA LEU A 94 7.09 -7.03 -6.14
C LEU A 94 7.88 -7.87 -7.14
N VAL A 95 9.21 -7.88 -7.03
CA VAL A 95 10.09 -8.69 -7.89
C VAL A 95 9.81 -10.18 -7.70
N LEU A 96 9.72 -10.67 -6.47
CA LEU A 96 9.41 -12.08 -6.18
C LEU A 96 8.01 -12.46 -6.69
N ARG A 97 7.03 -11.59 -6.46
CA ARG A 97 5.66 -11.80 -6.94
C ARG A 97 5.62 -11.90 -8.46
N TRP A 98 6.43 -11.10 -9.17
CA TRP A 98 6.48 -11.10 -10.64
C TRP A 98 7.38 -12.18 -11.25
N ALA A 99 8.50 -12.52 -10.62
CA ALA A 99 9.51 -13.43 -11.15
C ALA A 99 9.26 -14.89 -10.77
N VAL A 100 8.79 -15.15 -9.54
CA VAL A 100 8.66 -16.50 -8.97
C VAL A 100 7.20 -16.94 -8.96
N VAL A 101 6.30 -16.05 -8.51
CA VAL A 101 4.91 -16.43 -8.24
C VAL A 101 4.02 -16.26 -9.48
N ALA A 102 4.36 -15.32 -10.35
CA ALA A 102 3.52 -14.99 -11.50
C ALA A 102 3.52 -16.12 -12.54
N ARG A 103 2.33 -16.64 -12.87
CA ARG A 103 2.18 -17.68 -13.90
C ARG A 103 2.10 -17.03 -15.29
N PRO A 104 2.88 -17.51 -16.28
CA PRO A 104 2.82 -16.97 -17.63
C PRO A 104 1.47 -17.30 -18.27
N GLN A 105 0.77 -16.29 -18.81
CA GLN A 105 -0.52 -16.47 -19.47
C GLN A 105 -0.58 -15.64 -20.77
N ARG A 106 -1.36 -16.09 -21.76
CA ARG A 106 -1.52 -15.34 -23.03
C ARG A 106 -2.24 -14.01 -22.74
N GLY A 107 -1.51 -12.90 -22.88
CA GLY A 107 -2.03 -11.55 -22.65
C GLY A 107 -1.57 -10.91 -21.32
N GLY A 108 -0.76 -11.59 -20.50
CA GLY A 108 -0.24 -11.02 -19.26
C GLY A 108 0.42 -12.03 -18.35
N ARG A 109 0.50 -11.71 -17.05
CA ARG A 109 0.86 -12.66 -16.01
C ARG A 109 -0.23 -12.68 -14.96
N ASP A 110 -0.63 -13.89 -14.55
CA ASP A 110 -1.56 -14.07 -13.45
C ASP A 110 -0.80 -13.96 -12.13
N LEU A 111 -1.23 -13.04 -11.27
CA LEU A 111 -0.59 -12.76 -9.99
C LEU A 111 -1.53 -13.18 -8.87
N PRO A 112 -1.29 -14.30 -8.18
CA PRO A 112 -2.20 -14.80 -7.15
C PRO A 112 -2.41 -13.77 -6.03
N GLU A 113 -3.63 -13.74 -5.52
CA GLU A 113 -4.03 -12.84 -4.44
C GLU A 113 -3.54 -13.31 -3.06
N GLU A 114 -3.12 -14.58 -2.92
CA GLU A 114 -2.66 -15.14 -1.65
C GLU A 114 -1.30 -14.56 -1.19
N PHE A 115 -0.44 -14.15 -2.13
CA PHE A 115 0.88 -13.61 -1.82
C PHE A 115 0.86 -12.10 -1.56
N THR A 116 0.26 -11.73 -0.43
CA THR A 116 0.23 -10.33 0.04
C THR A 116 1.57 -9.89 0.64
N PHE A 117 1.79 -8.58 0.72
CA PHE A 117 2.98 -8.01 1.35
C PHE A 117 3.09 -8.40 2.85
N LYS A 118 1.95 -8.59 3.52
CA LYS A 118 1.89 -9.06 4.91
C LYS A 118 2.46 -10.47 5.03
N THR A 119 1.99 -11.39 4.18
CA THR A 119 2.48 -12.79 4.14
C THR A 119 3.99 -12.84 3.94
N PHE A 120 4.51 -12.03 3.01
CA PHE A 120 5.95 -11.91 2.77
C PHE A 120 6.72 -11.41 4.00
N SER A 121 6.19 -10.39 4.68
CA SER A 121 6.82 -9.86 5.90
C SER A 121 6.80 -10.86 7.06
N ASP A 122 5.72 -11.63 7.21
CA ASP A 122 5.60 -12.69 8.20
C ASP A 122 6.61 -13.83 7.94
N TRP A 123 6.86 -14.19 6.68
CA TRP A 123 7.88 -15.17 6.31
C TRP A 123 9.30 -14.69 6.63
N ILE A 124 9.62 -13.44 6.31
CA ILE A 124 10.91 -12.86 6.69
C ILE A 124 11.08 -12.86 8.21
N ARG A 125 10.02 -12.52 8.95
CA ARG A 125 10.06 -12.55 10.42
C ARG A 125 10.41 -13.95 10.93
N HIS A 126 9.72 -14.98 10.45
CA HIS A 126 10.01 -16.37 10.86
C HIS A 126 11.43 -16.80 10.51
N ALA A 127 11.91 -16.51 9.29
CA ALA A 127 13.28 -16.82 8.90
C ALA A 127 14.31 -16.11 9.79
N LEU A 128 14.05 -14.85 10.17
CA LEU A 128 14.91 -14.12 11.09
C LEU A 128 14.82 -14.62 12.54
N GLU A 129 13.66 -15.11 12.97
CA GLU A 129 13.48 -15.71 14.31
C GLU A 129 14.29 -17.01 14.43
N GLU A 130 14.30 -17.83 13.38
CA GLU A 130 15.09 -19.07 13.30
C GLU A 130 16.59 -18.77 13.24
N GLU A 131 17.03 -17.90 12.34
CA GLU A 131 18.45 -17.58 12.15
C GLU A 131 19.08 -16.89 13.36
N LEU A 132 18.32 -16.00 14.03
CA LEU A 132 18.83 -15.22 15.16
C LEU A 132 18.61 -15.92 16.52
N GLU A 133 18.10 -17.15 16.52
CA GLU A 133 17.75 -17.93 17.72
C GLU A 133 17.05 -17.06 18.79
N ARG A 134 16.10 -16.24 18.36
CA ARG A 134 15.57 -15.16 19.21
C ARG A 134 14.76 -15.74 20.37
N SER A 135 15.40 -15.86 21.52
CA SER A 135 14.75 -16.17 22.80
C SER A 135 14.24 -14.89 23.44
N TRP A 136 12.98 -14.91 23.87
CA TRP A 136 12.39 -13.86 24.69
C TRP A 136 12.17 -14.43 26.09
N GLU A 137 12.80 -13.83 27.08
CA GLU A 137 12.52 -14.11 28.48
C GLU A 137 11.55 -13.05 28.98
N ILE A 138 10.34 -13.48 29.36
CA ILE A 138 9.31 -12.59 29.89
C ILE A 138 9.15 -12.90 31.37
N GLU A 139 9.40 -11.91 32.21
CA GLU A 139 9.13 -12.02 33.64
C GLU A 139 7.60 -12.14 33.83
N MET A 140 7.18 -13.31 34.29
CA MET A 140 5.77 -13.56 34.61
C MET A 140 5.34 -12.63 35.74
N ASN A 141 4.05 -12.26 35.76
CA ASN A 141 3.46 -11.37 36.77
C ASN A 141 3.55 -11.89 38.23
N GLY A 142 4.22 -13.02 38.49
CA GLY A 142 4.37 -13.68 39.79
C GLY A 142 3.06 -14.16 40.43
N THR A 143 1.92 -13.86 39.81
CA THR A 143 0.58 -13.99 40.40
C THR A 143 -0.29 -14.99 39.62
N GLY A 144 0.21 -15.51 38.49
CA GLY A 144 -0.53 -16.42 37.62
C GLY A 144 -1.72 -15.73 36.93
N VAL A 145 -2.58 -16.53 36.31
CA VAL A 145 -3.88 -16.06 35.82
C VAL A 145 -4.82 -15.96 37.02
N PRO A 146 -5.43 -14.80 37.31
CA PRO A 146 -6.38 -14.68 38.40
C PRO A 146 -7.51 -15.69 38.25
N GLU A 147 -7.90 -16.35 39.34
CA GLU A 147 -8.91 -17.41 39.37
C GLU A 147 -10.27 -16.96 38.77
N ALA A 148 -10.53 -15.65 38.76
CA ALA A 148 -11.67 -15.02 38.09
C ALA A 148 -11.74 -15.25 36.56
N TYR A 149 -10.65 -15.67 35.92
CA TYR A 149 -10.57 -15.98 34.48
C TYR A 149 -10.41 -17.47 34.19
N ALA A 150 -10.46 -18.34 35.20
CA ALA A 150 -10.56 -19.78 34.95
C ALA A 150 -11.86 -20.02 34.15
N PRO A 151 -11.81 -20.72 33.00
CA PRO A 151 -13.01 -21.01 32.25
C PRO A 151 -13.95 -21.76 33.21
N ALA A 152 -15.17 -21.27 33.34
CA ALA A 152 -16.23 -21.98 34.03
C ALA A 152 -16.42 -23.32 33.34
N ALA A 153 -15.69 -24.34 33.80
CA ALA A 153 -15.84 -25.71 33.38
C ALA A 153 -17.16 -26.18 34.00
N GLY A 154 -18.21 -26.12 33.19
CA GLY A 154 -19.51 -26.77 33.39
C GLY A 154 -19.82 -27.60 32.16
#